data_AF-A0A0G3BHH9-F1
#
_entry.id   AF-A0A0G3BHH9-F1
#
_cell.length_a   1.000
_cell.length_b   1.000
_cell.length_c   1.000
_cell.angle_alpha   90.00
_cell.angle_beta   90.00
_cell.angle_gamma   90.00
#
_symmetry.space_group_name_H-M   'P 1'
#
loop_
_entity.id
_entity.type
_entity.pdbx_description
1 polymer ?
#
loop_
_entity_poly.entity_id
_entity_poly.type
_entity_poly.pdbx_seq_one_letter_code
_entity_poly.pdbx_strand_id
1 'polypeptide(L)'
;MKAWQEEDIHSLLTIGSEAELFSRLTLTIGSEAELFSRLTSVAQDLGFDFCAYGLRMPLPLSNPRIAMFNNYPLSWQQRYQERGYVAVDPTVHHGMRSSLPLVWSDSVFASSRELWEEARSFGLKVGWALAYRDPNGIRSLLTLSRSSGELTSTELKTKMSKMYWLAQVGHQGMSDRVSTRLMPEFDIRLSERETEVLRWTADGKTSNEVADILNISERTVNFHISNAMGKLGASNKTAAAIRAAVLGFL
;
A
#
# COMPACT_ATOMS: atom_id res chain seq x y z
N MET A 1 3.12 28.28 -5.08
CA MET A 1 3.84 27.27 -4.27
C MET A 1 5.19 27.07 -4.95
N LYS A 2 6.26 27.68 -4.43
CA LYS A 2 7.59 27.62 -5.07
C LYS A 2 8.20 26.24 -4.84
N ALA A 3 8.62 25.57 -5.90
CA ALA A 3 9.42 24.35 -5.83
C ALA A 3 10.77 24.68 -5.19
N TRP A 4 11.22 23.84 -4.25
CA TRP A 4 12.52 23.95 -3.61
C TRP A 4 13.64 23.73 -4.64
N GLN A 5 14.71 24.53 -4.60
CA GLN A 5 15.87 24.38 -5.49
C GLN A 5 16.81 23.27 -4.96
N GLU A 6 17.61 22.67 -5.83
CA GLU A 6 18.54 21.56 -5.50
C GLU A 6 19.50 21.89 -4.34
N GLU A 7 19.85 23.16 -4.14
CA GLU A 7 20.73 23.60 -3.05
C GLU A 7 20.06 23.51 -1.66
N ASP A 8 18.73 23.62 -1.58
CA ASP A 8 17.98 23.49 -0.32
C ASP A 8 17.99 22.03 0.19
N ILE A 9 18.07 21.07 -0.73
CA ILE A 9 18.13 19.63 -0.42
C ILE A 9 19.49 19.27 0.19
N HIS A 10 20.58 19.91 -0.25
CA HIS A 10 21.92 19.61 0.24
C HIS A 10 22.18 20.12 1.67
N SER A 11 21.54 21.22 2.09
CA SER A 11 21.69 21.74 3.47
C SER A 11 21.01 20.86 4.53
N LEU A 12 20.02 20.05 4.13
CA LEU A 12 19.34 19.06 4.98
C LEU A 12 20.15 17.77 5.17
N LEU A 13 21.28 17.59 4.47
CA LEU A 13 22.13 16.39 4.56
C LEU A 13 23.09 16.40 5.76
N THR A 14 22.99 17.37 6.65
CA THR A 14 23.73 17.36 7.94
C THR A 14 22.91 16.65 9.03
N ILE A 15 22.36 15.47 8.71
CA ILE A 15 21.59 14.62 9.63
C ILE A 15 22.05 13.17 9.41
N GLY A 16 22.86 12.64 10.34
CA GLY A 16 23.51 11.33 10.20
C GLY A 16 22.55 10.14 10.05
N SER A 17 23.05 8.99 9.58
CA SER A 17 22.40 7.67 9.38
C SER A 17 21.07 7.60 8.61
N GLU A 18 20.12 8.51 8.82
CA GLU A 18 18.81 8.56 8.18
C GLU A 18 18.89 9.09 6.75
N ALA A 19 19.74 10.10 6.49
CA ALA A 19 20.02 10.58 5.13
C ALA A 19 20.72 9.51 4.27
N GLU A 20 21.54 8.66 4.89
CA GLU A 20 22.23 7.54 4.24
C GLU A 20 21.27 6.38 3.97
N LEU A 21 20.37 6.07 4.92
CA LEU A 21 19.27 5.13 4.68
C LEU A 21 18.36 5.62 3.55
N PHE A 22 18.07 6.93 3.51
CA PHE A 22 17.29 7.56 2.45
C PHE A 22 17.95 7.41 1.10
N SER A 23 19.21 7.81 0.94
CA SER A 23 19.93 7.67 -0.32
C SER A 23 20.02 6.20 -0.79
N ARG A 24 20.16 5.24 0.14
CA ARG A 24 20.18 3.79 -0.16
C ARG A 24 18.87 3.25 -0.74
N LEU A 25 17.72 3.88 -0.46
CA LEU A 25 16.39 3.37 -0.82
C LEU A 25 15.62 4.24 -1.84
N THR A 26 15.86 5.55 -1.92
CA THR A 26 15.08 6.47 -2.76
C THR A 26 15.77 6.86 -4.07
N LEU A 27 17.09 6.77 -4.17
CA LEU A 27 17.85 7.23 -5.35
C LEU A 27 18.11 6.15 -6.40
N THR A 28 17.64 4.91 -6.20
CA THR A 28 18.07 3.78 -7.02
C THR A 28 17.03 3.33 -8.04
N ILE A 29 17.43 3.35 -9.31
CA ILE A 29 16.78 2.61 -10.39
C ILE A 29 17.15 1.14 -10.21
N GLY A 30 16.29 0.36 -9.54
CA GLY A 30 16.49 -1.08 -9.34
C GLY A 30 15.21 -1.89 -9.54
N SER A 31 15.33 -3.21 -9.59
CA SER A 31 14.18 -4.13 -9.66
C SER A 31 13.41 -4.19 -8.34
N GLU A 32 12.17 -4.71 -8.36
CA GLU A 32 11.38 -4.97 -7.13
C GLU A 32 12.16 -5.84 -6.12
N ALA A 33 12.90 -6.84 -6.60
CA ALA A 33 13.70 -7.73 -5.76
C ALA A 33 14.89 -7.02 -5.10
N GLU A 34 15.53 -6.09 -5.82
CA GLU A 34 16.66 -5.32 -5.28
C GLU A 34 16.20 -4.37 -4.18
N LEU A 35 15.09 -3.67 -4.38
CA LEU A 35 14.49 -2.81 -3.36
C LEU A 35 14.09 -3.62 -2.12
N PHE A 36 13.46 -4.78 -2.31
CA PHE A 36 13.12 -5.65 -1.20
C PHE A 36 14.36 -6.16 -0.42
N SER A 37 15.44 -6.49 -1.13
CA SER A 37 16.72 -6.87 -0.50
C SER A 37 17.27 -5.74 0.38
N ARG A 38 17.18 -4.49 -0.08
CA ARG A 38 17.58 -3.31 0.70
C ARG A 38 16.69 -3.09 1.92
N LEU A 39 15.36 -3.20 1.78
CA LEU A 39 14.42 -3.17 2.91
C LEU A 39 14.76 -4.23 3.96
N THR A 40 15.13 -5.44 3.50
CA THR A 40 15.56 -6.54 4.37
C THR A 40 16.85 -6.21 5.11
N SER A 41 17.85 -5.64 4.44
CA SER A 41 19.10 -5.20 5.08
C SER A 41 18.83 -4.14 6.16
N VAL A 42 17.97 -3.16 5.90
CA VAL A 42 17.61 -2.14 6.92
C VAL A 42 16.85 -2.77 8.09
N ALA A 43 15.97 -3.74 7.82
CA ALA A 43 15.30 -4.49 8.89
C ALA A 43 16.30 -5.24 9.80
N GLN A 44 17.36 -5.81 9.21
CA GLN A 44 18.43 -6.47 9.94
C GLN A 44 19.25 -5.47 10.77
N ASP A 45 19.57 -4.30 10.23
CA ASP A 45 20.21 -3.20 10.97
C ASP A 45 19.35 -2.74 12.17
N LEU A 46 18.02 -2.87 12.04
CA LEU A 46 17.05 -2.63 13.12
C LEU A 46 16.89 -3.82 14.08
N GLY A 47 17.64 -4.92 13.94
CA GLY A 47 17.61 -6.07 14.83
C GLY A 47 16.43 -7.01 14.61
N PHE A 48 15.98 -7.14 13.35
CA PHE A 48 14.98 -8.14 12.93
C PHE A 48 15.58 -9.15 11.96
N ASP A 49 15.30 -10.43 12.18
CA ASP A 49 15.81 -11.53 11.35
C ASP A 49 15.11 -11.55 9.98
N PHE A 50 13.81 -11.21 9.99
CA PHE A 50 12.93 -11.35 8.86
C PHE A 50 12.16 -10.08 8.52
N CYS A 51 11.90 -9.90 7.23
CA CYS A 51 11.14 -8.83 6.64
C CYS A 51 10.12 -9.44 5.66
N ALA A 52 8.88 -8.96 5.73
CA ALA A 52 7.86 -9.19 4.72
C ALA A 52 7.27 -7.86 4.27
N TYR A 53 7.01 -7.77 2.98
CA TYR A 53 6.43 -6.61 2.33
C TYR A 53 5.32 -7.06 1.38
N GLY A 54 4.09 -6.65 1.69
CA GLY A 54 2.93 -6.89 0.84
C GLY A 54 2.48 -5.60 0.17
N LEU A 55 2.08 -5.65 -1.10
CA LEU A 55 1.27 -4.61 -1.74
C LEU A 55 -0.04 -5.19 -2.23
N ARG A 56 -1.12 -4.49 -1.93
CA ARG A 56 -2.45 -4.77 -2.44
C ARG A 56 -2.88 -3.66 -3.38
N MET A 57 -3.16 -4.04 -4.61
CA MET A 57 -3.73 -3.16 -5.61
C MET A 57 -5.19 -2.85 -5.29
N PRO A 58 -5.65 -1.63 -5.58
CA PRO A 58 -7.00 -1.19 -5.25
C PRO A 58 -8.10 -1.89 -6.09
N LEU A 59 -7.77 -2.39 -7.27
CA LEU A 59 -8.70 -3.04 -8.20
C LEU A 59 -8.18 -4.40 -8.69
N PRO A 60 -9.07 -5.30 -9.14
CA PRO A 60 -10.53 -5.23 -8.98
C PRO A 60 -10.95 -5.43 -7.51
N LEU A 61 -12.09 -4.86 -7.11
CA LEU A 61 -12.53 -4.89 -5.71
C LEU A 61 -12.87 -6.29 -5.20
N SER A 62 -13.43 -7.14 -6.06
CA SER A 62 -13.86 -8.50 -5.73
C SER A 62 -12.69 -9.47 -5.52
N ASN A 63 -11.59 -9.27 -6.25
CA ASN A 63 -10.39 -10.09 -6.15
C ASN A 63 -9.13 -9.22 -6.33
N PRO A 64 -8.71 -8.51 -5.27
CA PRO A 64 -7.59 -7.59 -5.34
C PRO A 64 -6.30 -8.30 -5.73
N ARG A 65 -5.51 -7.68 -6.62
CA ARG A 65 -4.18 -8.21 -6.97
C ARG A 65 -3.21 -7.91 -5.82
N ILE A 66 -2.44 -8.92 -5.40
CA ILE A 66 -1.49 -8.81 -4.30
C ILE A 66 -0.10 -9.21 -4.78
N ALA A 67 0.91 -8.41 -4.45
CA ALA A 67 2.32 -8.78 -4.53
C ALA A 67 2.86 -9.00 -3.12
N MET A 68 3.65 -10.04 -2.91
CA MET A 68 4.26 -10.35 -1.62
C MET A 68 5.73 -10.66 -1.81
N PHE A 69 6.56 -10.06 -0.96
CA PHE A 69 8.00 -10.24 -0.89
C PHE A 69 8.35 -10.56 0.56
N ASN A 70 9.15 -11.57 0.82
CA ASN A 70 9.60 -11.87 2.18
C ASN A 70 10.89 -12.70 2.14
N ASN A 71 11.64 -12.70 3.25
CA ASN A 71 12.80 -13.58 3.46
C ASN A 71 12.50 -14.69 4.48
N TYR A 72 11.23 -15.09 4.66
CA TYR A 72 10.86 -16.18 5.54
C TYR A 72 11.40 -17.53 5.05
N PRO A 73 11.50 -18.55 5.91
CA PRO A 73 11.83 -19.91 5.47
C PRO A 73 10.93 -20.35 4.30
N LEU A 74 11.51 -20.92 3.25
CA LEU A 74 10.76 -21.30 2.03
C LEU A 74 9.59 -22.25 2.33
N SER A 75 9.79 -23.17 3.28
CA SER A 75 8.74 -24.09 3.77
C SER A 75 7.56 -23.35 4.38
N TRP A 76 7.81 -22.25 5.10
CA TRP A 76 6.74 -21.40 5.63
C TRP A 76 6.02 -20.64 4.51
N GLN A 77 6.75 -20.11 3.53
CA GLN A 77 6.15 -19.40 2.41
C GLN A 77 5.16 -20.29 1.63
N GLN A 78 5.57 -21.53 1.36
CA GLN A 78 4.72 -22.54 0.71
C GLN A 78 3.50 -22.86 1.57
N ARG A 79 3.70 -23.13 2.86
CA ARG A 79 2.61 -23.43 3.80
C ARG A 79 1.58 -22.30 3.88
N TYR A 80 2.05 -21.06 3.96
CA TYR A 80 1.19 -19.87 4.03
C TYR A 80 0.32 -19.72 2.78
N GLN A 81 0.89 -20.01 1.60
CA GLN A 81 0.16 -20.00 0.34
C GLN A 81 -0.85 -21.14 0.23
N GLU A 82 -0.44 -22.38 0.52
CA GLU A 82 -1.30 -23.58 0.45
C GLU A 82 -2.53 -23.48 1.35
N ARG A 83 -2.36 -22.89 2.55
CA ARG A 83 -3.44 -22.69 3.51
C ARG A 83 -4.25 -21.42 3.27
N GLY A 84 -3.84 -20.58 2.31
CA GLY A 84 -4.53 -19.32 2.02
C GLY A 84 -4.54 -18.35 3.20
N TYR A 85 -3.48 -18.34 4.03
CA TYR A 85 -3.49 -17.61 5.30
C TYR A 85 -3.65 -16.10 5.14
N VAL A 86 -3.34 -15.53 3.98
CA VAL A 86 -3.59 -14.10 3.68
C VAL A 86 -5.02 -13.67 3.97
N ALA A 87 -5.99 -14.57 3.83
CA ALA A 87 -7.42 -14.28 4.03
C ALA A 87 -7.84 -14.26 5.50
N VAL A 88 -7.04 -14.83 6.41
CA VAL A 88 -7.33 -14.94 7.85
C VAL A 88 -6.27 -14.29 8.73
N ASP A 89 -5.18 -13.79 8.15
CA ASP A 89 -4.07 -13.17 8.86
C ASP A 89 -4.52 -11.87 9.55
N PRO A 90 -4.51 -11.81 10.89
CA PRO A 90 -4.95 -10.63 11.62
C PRO A 90 -4.05 -9.42 11.35
N THR A 91 -2.78 -9.63 11.00
CA THR A 91 -1.85 -8.57 10.59
C THR A 91 -2.31 -7.91 9.31
N VAL A 92 -2.73 -8.71 8.33
CA VAL A 92 -3.29 -8.22 7.06
C VAL A 92 -4.61 -7.51 7.31
N HIS A 93 -5.52 -8.09 8.10
CA HIS A 93 -6.80 -7.47 8.43
C HIS A 93 -6.64 -6.14 9.16
N HIS A 94 -5.71 -6.05 10.11
CA HIS A 94 -5.39 -4.81 10.81
C HIS A 94 -4.89 -3.74 9.83
N GLY A 95 -3.91 -4.08 8.98
CA GLY A 95 -3.38 -3.15 7.97
C GLY A 95 -4.43 -2.69 6.93
N MET A 96 -5.50 -3.46 6.76
CA MET A 96 -6.63 -3.04 5.94
C MET A 96 -7.53 -1.99 6.60
N ARG A 97 -7.55 -1.93 7.93
CA ARG A 97 -8.48 -1.09 8.72
C ARG A 97 -7.79 0.03 9.49
N SER A 98 -6.47 -0.03 9.66
CA SER A 98 -5.71 0.88 10.49
C SER A 98 -4.34 1.19 9.87
N SER A 99 -3.89 2.43 10.04
CA SER A 99 -2.52 2.85 9.77
C SER A 99 -1.63 2.85 11.02
N LEU A 100 -2.17 2.40 12.16
CA LEU A 100 -1.39 2.27 13.39
C LEU A 100 -0.52 1.01 13.34
N PRO A 101 0.67 1.02 13.96
CA PRO A 101 1.49 -0.16 14.06
C PRO A 101 0.81 -1.25 14.89
N LEU A 102 1.03 -2.51 14.52
CA LEU A 102 0.55 -3.69 15.22
C LEU A 102 1.75 -4.51 15.68
N VAL A 103 1.80 -4.81 16.98
CA VAL A 103 2.74 -5.80 17.52
C VAL A 103 2.01 -7.12 17.67
N TRP A 104 2.63 -8.21 17.19
CA TRP A 104 2.08 -9.55 17.30
C TRP A 104 1.97 -10.00 18.75
N SER A 105 0.86 -10.66 19.09
CA SER A 105 0.60 -11.23 20.41
C SER A 105 -0.41 -12.37 20.31
N ASP A 106 -0.53 -13.19 21.34
CA ASP A 106 -1.55 -14.24 21.40
C ASP A 106 -2.98 -13.69 21.27
N SER A 107 -3.23 -12.47 21.77
CA SER A 107 -4.54 -11.82 21.65
C SER A 107 -4.87 -11.39 20.22
N VAL A 108 -3.88 -10.91 19.47
CA VAL A 108 -4.04 -10.54 18.05
C VAL A 108 -4.38 -11.76 17.21
N PHE A 109 -3.74 -12.90 17.50
CA PHE A 109 -3.94 -14.15 16.76
C PHE A 109 -4.98 -15.09 17.38
N ALA A 110 -5.80 -14.61 18.32
CA ALA A 110 -6.78 -15.45 19.02
C ALA A 110 -7.77 -16.15 18.06
N SER A 111 -8.16 -15.49 16.97
CA SER A 111 -9.06 -16.03 15.94
C SER A 111 -8.36 -16.87 14.86
N SER A 112 -7.02 -16.93 14.87
CA SER A 112 -6.20 -17.54 13.82
C SER A 112 -5.05 -18.34 14.47
N ARG A 113 -5.41 -19.20 15.42
CA ARG A 113 -4.45 -19.89 16.29
C ARG A 113 -3.55 -20.88 15.56
N GLU A 114 -4.08 -21.60 14.56
CA GLU A 114 -3.30 -22.52 13.72
C GLU A 114 -2.18 -21.75 12.98
N LEU A 115 -2.52 -20.65 12.31
CA LEU A 115 -1.56 -19.76 11.66
C LEU A 115 -0.46 -19.32 12.64
N TRP A 116 -0.84 -18.95 13.86
CA TRP A 116 0.09 -18.47 14.88
C TRP A 116 1.03 -19.54 15.41
N GLU A 117 0.51 -20.74 15.68
CA GLU A 117 1.31 -21.87 16.14
C GLU A 117 2.29 -22.32 15.04
N GLU A 118 1.84 -22.38 13.79
CA GLU A 118 2.72 -22.70 12.66
C GLU A 118 3.78 -21.62 12.45
N ALA A 119 3.41 -20.34 12.36
CA ALA A 119 4.37 -19.24 12.18
C ALA A 119 5.49 -19.28 13.24
N ARG A 120 5.14 -19.51 14.51
CA ARG A 120 6.11 -19.64 15.61
C ARG A 120 7.02 -20.85 15.46
N SER A 121 6.51 -21.98 14.94
CA SER A 121 7.31 -23.17 14.67
C SER A 121 8.39 -22.94 13.60
N PHE A 122 8.16 -22.00 12.68
CA PHE A 122 9.12 -21.55 11.67
C PHE A 122 10.00 -20.37 12.13
N GLY A 123 9.91 -19.97 13.41
CA GLY A 123 10.73 -18.90 13.97
C GLY A 123 10.16 -17.50 13.79
N LEU A 124 8.90 -17.34 13.37
CA LEU A 124 8.22 -16.05 13.31
C LEU A 124 7.46 -15.80 14.61
N LYS A 125 8.18 -15.43 15.67
CA LYS A 125 7.62 -15.38 17.03
C LYS A 125 7.28 -13.97 17.50
N VAL A 126 8.05 -13.00 17.04
CA VAL A 126 7.89 -11.60 17.39
C VAL A 126 7.74 -10.85 16.09
N GLY A 127 6.71 -10.02 15.96
CA GLY A 127 6.52 -9.23 14.76
C GLY A 127 5.92 -7.87 15.04
N TRP A 128 6.27 -6.94 14.16
CA TRP A 128 5.83 -5.57 14.16
C TRP A 128 5.44 -5.19 12.74
N ALA A 129 4.17 -4.89 12.55
CA ALA A 129 3.61 -4.60 11.25
C ALA A 129 3.10 -3.18 11.17
N LEU A 130 3.26 -2.56 10.02
CA LEU A 130 2.77 -1.22 9.74
C LEU A 130 2.26 -1.14 8.31
N ALA A 131 1.04 -0.65 8.15
CA ALA A 131 0.42 -0.44 6.86
C ALA A 131 0.56 1.03 6.41
N TYR A 132 0.67 1.21 5.10
CA TYR A 132 0.59 2.51 4.44
C TYR A 132 -0.44 2.47 3.32
N ARG A 133 -1.19 3.56 3.14
CA ARG A 133 -2.14 3.74 2.03
C ARG A 133 -1.80 5.02 1.30
N ASP A 134 -1.70 4.94 -0.02
CA ASP A 134 -1.47 6.10 -0.88
C ASP A 134 -2.79 6.71 -1.40
N PRO A 135 -2.72 7.89 -2.05
CA PRO A 135 -3.87 8.54 -2.69
C PRO A 135 -4.49 7.72 -3.83
N ASN A 136 -3.72 6.86 -4.50
CA ASN A 136 -4.20 5.99 -5.59
C ASN A 136 -4.93 4.74 -5.06
N GLY A 137 -5.03 4.59 -3.75
CA GLY A 137 -5.72 3.50 -3.08
C GLY A 137 -4.89 2.23 -2.90
N ILE A 138 -3.65 2.21 -3.38
CA ILE A 138 -2.67 1.14 -3.16
C ILE A 138 -2.38 1.08 -1.66
N ARG A 139 -2.35 -0.15 -1.13
CA ARG A 139 -2.02 -0.40 0.27
C ARG A 139 -0.78 -1.25 0.35
N SER A 140 0.16 -0.88 1.20
CA SER A 140 1.28 -1.74 1.55
C SER A 140 1.26 -2.12 3.01
N LEU A 141 1.90 -3.25 3.31
CA LEU A 141 2.10 -3.75 4.67
C LEU A 141 3.56 -4.17 4.81
N LEU A 142 4.31 -3.45 5.63
CA LEU A 142 5.64 -3.84 6.06
C LEU A 142 5.51 -4.61 7.37
N THR A 143 6.14 -5.78 7.45
CA THR A 143 6.23 -6.58 8.69
C THR A 143 7.67 -6.93 8.96
N LEU A 144 8.17 -6.50 10.11
CA LEU A 144 9.48 -6.88 10.62
C LEU A 144 9.28 -7.95 11.70
N SER A 145 10.06 -9.03 11.67
CA SER A 145 9.89 -10.12 12.62
C SER A 145 11.21 -10.78 12.99
N ARG A 146 11.24 -11.42 14.16
CA ARG A 146 12.42 -12.12 14.67
C ARG A 146 12.04 -13.37 15.46
N SER A 147 13.02 -14.24 15.61
CA SER A 147 12.90 -15.56 16.21
C SER A 147 12.93 -15.58 17.74
N SER A 148 13.43 -14.51 18.35
CA SER A 148 13.60 -14.41 19.80
C SER A 148 13.62 -12.96 20.31
N GLY A 149 13.63 -12.80 21.63
CA GLY A 149 13.55 -11.50 22.31
C GLY A 149 12.12 -10.97 22.40
N GLU A 150 11.95 -9.80 23.01
CA GLU A 150 10.65 -9.14 23.16
C GLU A 150 10.74 -7.73 22.59
N LEU A 151 9.67 -7.22 21.98
CA LEU A 151 9.59 -5.82 21.56
C LEU A 151 9.21 -4.96 22.76
N THR A 152 10.22 -4.47 23.47
CA THR A 152 10.01 -3.62 24.66
C THR A 152 9.41 -2.26 24.28
N SER A 153 8.70 -1.63 25.20
CA SER A 153 8.17 -0.27 25.01
C SER A 153 9.25 0.77 24.66
N THR A 154 10.45 0.61 25.21
CA THR A 154 11.60 1.48 24.89
C THR A 154 12.08 1.25 23.46
N GLU A 155 12.22 -0.01 23.04
CA GLU A 155 12.59 -0.36 21.67
C GLU A 155 11.58 0.18 20.65
N LEU A 156 10.28 -0.01 20.91
CA LEU A 156 9.21 0.51 20.06
C LEU A 156 9.28 2.03 19.94
N LYS A 157 9.43 2.75 21.06
CA LYS A 157 9.55 4.23 21.05
C LYS A 157 10.76 4.70 20.24
N THR A 158 11.92 4.08 20.45
CA THR A 158 13.17 4.46 19.78
C THR A 158 13.18 4.13 18.29
N LYS A 159 12.52 3.04 17.87
CA LYS A 159 12.49 2.60 16.47
C LYS A 159 11.25 3.06 15.70
N MET A 160 10.28 3.72 16.36
CA MET A 160 9.00 4.10 15.77
C MET A 160 9.16 4.96 14.50
N SER A 161 9.97 6.02 14.58
CA SER A 161 10.21 6.91 13.44
C SER A 161 10.79 6.14 12.25
N LYS A 162 11.77 5.28 12.51
CA LYS A 162 12.41 4.42 11.49
C LYS A 162 11.43 3.44 10.87
N MET A 163 10.50 2.87 11.65
CA MET A 163 9.45 1.98 11.15
C MET A 163 8.48 2.70 10.21
N TYR A 164 7.98 3.88 10.60
CA TYR A 164 7.12 4.70 9.73
C TYR A 164 7.82 5.11 8.46
N TRP A 165 9.06 5.59 8.60
CA TRP A 165 9.87 6.01 7.48
C TRP A 165 10.14 4.85 6.52
N LEU A 166 10.51 3.67 7.02
CA LEU A 166 10.78 2.49 6.20
C LEU A 166 9.52 2.00 5.48
N ALA A 167 8.36 2.01 6.13
CA ALA A 167 7.09 1.66 5.51
C ALA A 167 6.73 2.60 4.34
N GLN A 168 6.90 3.91 4.55
CA GLN A 168 6.61 4.93 3.54
C GLN A 168 7.61 4.90 2.37
N VAL A 169 8.92 4.84 2.65
CA VAL A 169 9.95 4.77 1.60
C VAL A 169 9.85 3.48 0.82
N GLY A 170 9.63 2.35 1.52
CA GLY A 170 9.34 1.08 0.87
C GLY A 170 8.10 1.17 -0.03
N HIS A 171 7.07 1.92 0.38
CA HIS A 171 5.88 2.11 -0.44
C HIS A 171 6.21 2.88 -1.70
N GLN A 172 6.84 4.05 -1.58
CA GLN A 172 7.19 4.90 -2.71
C GLN A 172 8.10 4.17 -3.73
N GLY A 173 9.05 3.36 -3.25
CA GLY A 173 9.93 2.60 -4.13
C GLY A 173 9.24 1.44 -4.84
N MET A 174 8.36 0.72 -4.13
CA MET A 174 7.72 -0.49 -4.65
C MET A 174 6.44 -0.22 -5.44
N SER A 175 5.66 0.80 -5.07
CA SER A 175 4.31 1.07 -5.62
C SER A 175 4.36 1.22 -7.13
N ASP A 176 5.24 2.06 -7.65
CA ASP A 176 5.27 2.42 -9.07
C ASP A 176 5.69 1.24 -9.95
N ARG A 177 6.64 0.43 -9.46
CA ARG A 177 7.15 -0.75 -10.16
C ARG A 177 6.11 -1.86 -10.18
N VAL A 178 5.54 -2.15 -9.01
CA VAL A 178 4.56 -3.22 -8.83
C VAL A 178 3.24 -2.86 -9.49
N SER A 179 2.80 -1.60 -9.43
CA SER A 179 1.57 -1.15 -10.09
C SER A 179 1.70 -1.19 -11.62
N THR A 180 2.85 -0.82 -12.18
CA THR A 180 3.09 -0.93 -13.63
C THR A 180 2.93 -2.38 -14.12
N ARG A 181 3.45 -3.35 -13.35
CA ARG A 181 3.35 -4.78 -13.67
C ARG A 181 1.96 -5.35 -13.42
N LEU A 182 1.37 -5.04 -12.26
CA LEU A 182 0.10 -5.62 -11.83
C LEU A 182 -1.12 -4.88 -12.36
N MET A 183 -0.96 -3.65 -12.83
CA MET A 183 -2.04 -2.79 -13.30
C MET A 183 -1.56 -1.89 -14.46
N PRO A 184 -1.19 -2.48 -15.62
CA PRO A 184 -0.67 -1.70 -16.76
C PRO A 184 -1.69 -0.69 -17.33
N GLU A 185 -2.96 -0.82 -16.96
CA GLU A 185 -4.07 0.06 -17.36
C GLU A 185 -4.06 1.42 -16.63
N PHE A 186 -3.07 1.72 -15.79
CA PHE A 186 -3.12 2.80 -14.79
C PHE A 186 -2.64 4.19 -15.25
N ASP A 187 -2.26 4.38 -16.52
CA ASP A 187 -2.09 5.75 -17.05
C ASP A 187 -3.44 6.35 -17.45
N ILE A 188 -4.33 6.46 -16.47
CA ILE A 188 -5.69 6.98 -16.65
C ILE A 188 -5.66 8.49 -16.43
N ARG A 189 -6.11 9.24 -17.44
CA ARG A 189 -6.26 10.69 -17.36
C ARG A 189 -7.69 11.11 -17.63
N LEU A 190 -8.38 11.50 -16.57
CA LEU A 190 -9.70 12.12 -16.66
C LEU A 190 -9.55 13.63 -16.88
N SER A 191 -10.38 14.18 -17.75
CA SER A 191 -10.56 15.63 -17.89
C SER A 191 -11.30 16.19 -16.69
N GLU A 192 -11.17 17.49 -16.45
CA GLU A 192 -11.89 18.18 -15.37
C GLU A 192 -13.41 17.94 -15.43
N ARG A 193 -13.99 17.96 -16.64
CA ARG A 193 -15.42 17.71 -16.84
C ARG A 193 -15.83 16.26 -16.60
N GLU A 194 -15.00 15.30 -16.99
CA GLU A 194 -15.24 13.89 -16.67
C GLU A 194 -15.22 13.66 -15.16
N THR A 195 -14.24 14.23 -14.45
CA THR A 195 -14.15 14.16 -12.98
C THR A 195 -15.35 14.82 -12.31
N GLU A 196 -15.73 16.02 -12.74
CA GLU A 196 -16.88 16.75 -12.19
C GLU A 196 -18.20 16.00 -12.36
N VAL A 197 -18.46 15.44 -13.54
CA VAL A 197 -19.64 14.61 -13.80
C VAL A 197 -19.62 13.34 -12.96
N LEU A 198 -18.46 12.70 -12.79
CA LEU A 198 -18.33 11.51 -11.95
C LEU A 198 -18.50 11.80 -10.46
N ARG A 199 -18.11 12.98 -9.95
CA ARG A 199 -18.37 13.38 -8.55
C ARG A 199 -19.86 13.40 -8.25
N TRP A 200 -20.65 14.09 -9.07
CA TRP A 200 -22.11 14.11 -8.88
C TRP A 200 -22.75 12.73 -9.08
N THR A 201 -22.21 11.94 -10.02
CA THR A 201 -22.64 10.55 -10.21
C THR A 201 -22.35 9.69 -8.98
N ALA A 202 -21.21 9.90 -8.31
CA ALA A 202 -20.82 9.21 -7.08
C ALA A 202 -21.73 9.59 -5.90
N ASP A 203 -22.21 10.84 -5.85
CA ASP A 203 -23.23 11.31 -4.90
C ASP A 203 -24.65 10.79 -5.23
N GLY A 204 -24.81 9.99 -6.29
CA GLY A 204 -26.06 9.34 -6.65
C GLY A 204 -26.98 10.13 -7.58
N LYS A 205 -26.50 11.24 -8.17
CA LYS A 205 -27.29 12.05 -9.10
C LYS A 205 -27.57 11.33 -10.42
N THR A 206 -28.77 11.54 -10.95
CA THR A 206 -29.14 11.14 -12.32
C THR A 206 -28.51 12.06 -13.35
N SER A 207 -28.37 11.61 -14.60
CA SER A 207 -27.76 12.43 -15.66
C SER A 207 -28.52 13.75 -15.89
N ASN A 208 -29.83 13.77 -15.67
CA ASN A 208 -30.65 14.99 -15.72
C ASN A 208 -30.34 15.96 -14.58
N GLU A 209 -30.25 15.48 -13.34
CA GLU A 209 -29.87 16.36 -12.22
C GLU A 209 -28.45 16.91 -12.40
N VAL A 210 -27.50 16.11 -12.90
CA VAL A 210 -26.15 16.60 -13.20
C VAL A 210 -26.17 17.65 -14.30
N ALA A 211 -27.01 17.47 -15.32
CA ALA A 211 -27.18 18.43 -16.41
C ALA A 211 -27.70 19.78 -15.89
N ASP A 212 -28.70 19.74 -15.00
CA ASP A 212 -29.24 20.94 -14.34
C ASP A 212 -28.19 21.63 -13.48
N ILE A 213 -27.42 20.88 -12.68
CA ILE A 213 -26.38 21.41 -11.79
C ILE A 213 -25.24 22.07 -12.59
N LEU A 214 -24.81 21.44 -13.68
CA LEU A 214 -23.67 21.91 -14.48
C LEU A 214 -24.07 22.84 -15.63
N ASN A 215 -25.37 23.12 -15.79
CA ASN A 215 -25.94 23.91 -16.87
C ASN A 215 -25.50 23.44 -18.27
N ILE A 216 -25.59 22.12 -18.50
CA ILE A 216 -25.30 21.46 -19.79
C ILE A 216 -26.45 20.51 -20.15
N SER A 217 -26.44 19.92 -21.34
CA SER A 217 -27.47 18.93 -21.70
C SER A 217 -27.22 17.57 -21.05
N GLU A 218 -28.29 16.81 -20.78
CA GLU A 218 -28.20 15.39 -20.35
C GLU A 218 -27.34 14.56 -21.31
N ARG A 219 -27.45 14.83 -22.62
CA ARG A 219 -26.63 14.21 -23.66
C ARG A 219 -25.14 14.48 -23.45
N THR A 220 -24.77 15.70 -23.06
CA THR A 220 -23.38 16.09 -22.76
C THR A 220 -22.86 15.38 -21.51
N VAL A 221 -23.69 15.27 -20.47
CA VAL A 221 -23.36 14.47 -19.27
C VAL A 221 -23.08 13.02 -19.64
N ASN A 222 -23.99 12.39 -20.38
CA ASN A 222 -23.84 10.99 -20.81
C ASN A 222 -22.60 10.79 -21.71
N PHE A 223 -22.23 11.78 -22.52
CA PHE A 223 -20.99 11.76 -23.28
C PHE A 223 -19.74 11.73 -22.37
N HIS A 224 -19.67 12.60 -21.36
CA HIS A 224 -18.56 12.59 -20.40
C HIS A 224 -18.50 11.29 -19.58
N ILE A 225 -19.66 10.77 -19.14
CA ILE A 225 -19.73 9.47 -18.44
C ILE A 225 -19.18 8.35 -19.34
N SER A 226 -19.59 8.31 -20.62
CA SER A 226 -19.15 7.29 -21.57
C SER A 226 -17.63 7.33 -21.80
N ASN A 227 -17.06 8.52 -21.95
CA ASN A 227 -15.60 8.67 -22.12
C ASN A 227 -14.85 8.24 -20.86
N ALA A 228 -15.33 8.67 -19.68
CA ALA A 228 -14.73 8.28 -18.41
C ALA A 228 -14.82 6.76 -18.17
N MET A 229 -15.96 6.13 -18.51
CA MET A 229 -16.12 4.67 -18.47
C MET A 229 -15.09 3.95 -19.34
N GLY A 230 -14.88 4.43 -20.57
CA GLY A 230 -13.87 3.88 -21.48
C GLY A 230 -12.45 3.98 -20.91
N LYS A 231 -12.09 5.14 -20.37
CA LYS A 231 -10.79 5.39 -19.73
C LYS A 231 -10.57 4.57 -18.46
N LEU A 232 -11.62 4.35 -17.67
CA LEU A 232 -11.56 3.60 -16.41
C LEU A 232 -11.74 2.08 -16.59
N GLY A 233 -11.96 1.60 -17.82
CA GLY A 233 -12.29 0.20 -18.10
C GLY A 233 -13.57 -0.28 -17.38
N ALA A 234 -14.52 0.63 -17.16
CA ALA A 234 -15.74 0.37 -16.40
C ALA A 234 -16.91 -0.02 -17.30
N SER A 235 -17.68 -1.02 -16.89
CA SER A 235 -18.84 -1.53 -17.64
C SER A 235 -20.11 -0.69 -17.45
N ASN A 236 -20.19 0.13 -16.41
CA ASN A 236 -21.32 1.01 -16.14
C ASN A 236 -20.88 2.23 -15.31
N LYS A 237 -21.75 3.24 -15.23
CA LYS A 237 -21.48 4.51 -14.54
C LYS A 237 -21.18 4.34 -13.04
N THR A 238 -21.80 3.36 -12.38
CA THR A 238 -21.53 3.06 -10.96
C THR A 238 -20.12 2.51 -10.78
N ALA A 239 -19.72 1.56 -11.63
CA ALA A 239 -18.35 1.04 -11.63
C ALA A 239 -17.33 2.14 -11.97
N ALA A 240 -17.65 3.06 -12.89
CA ALA A 240 -16.78 4.20 -13.21
C ALA A 240 -16.61 5.13 -12.00
N ALA A 241 -17.70 5.53 -11.36
CA ALA A 241 -17.65 6.38 -10.16
C ALA A 241 -16.84 5.71 -9.03
N ILE A 242 -17.07 4.41 -8.77
CA ILE A 242 -16.33 3.66 -7.76
C ILE A 242 -14.83 3.57 -8.10
N ARG A 243 -14.48 3.24 -9.35
CA ARG A 243 -13.08 3.17 -9.78
C ARG A 243 -12.43 4.54 -9.65
N ALA A 244 -13.08 5.61 -10.10
CA ALA A 244 -12.56 6.97 -9.99
C ALA A 244 -12.28 7.35 -8.52
N ALA A 245 -13.21 7.08 -7.61
CA ALA A 245 -13.04 7.33 -6.18
C ALA A 245 -11.88 6.52 -5.57
N VAL A 246 -11.82 5.23 -5.87
CA VAL A 246 -10.82 4.31 -5.34
C VAL A 246 -9.40 4.66 -5.81
N LEU A 247 -9.29 5.22 -7.03
CA LEU A 247 -8.03 5.63 -7.65
C LEU A 247 -7.63 7.08 -7.32
N GLY A 248 -8.39 7.79 -6.48
CA GLY A 248 -8.06 9.14 -6.05
C GLY A 248 -8.36 10.25 -7.07
N PHE A 249 -9.23 9.99 -8.07
CA PHE A 249 -9.64 11.01 -9.03
C PHE A 249 -10.75 11.93 -8.51
N LEU A 250 -11.55 11.48 -7.53
CA LEU A 250 -12.71 12.23 -7.02
C LEU A 250 -12.36 13.01 -5.75
#